data_AF-A0A7C1NDD6-F1
#
_entry.id   AF-A0A7C1NDD6-F1
#
_cell.length_a   1.000
_cell.length_b   1.000
_cell.length_c   1.000
_cell.angle_alpha   90.00
_cell.angle_beta   90.00
_cell.angle_gamma   90.00
#
_symmetry.space_group_name_H-M   'P 1'
#
loop_
_entity.id
_entity.type
_entity.pdbx_description
1 polymer ?
#
loop_
_entity_poly.entity_id
_entity_poly.type
_entity_poly.pdbx_seq_one_letter_code
_entity_poly.pdbx_strand_id
1 'polypeptide(L)'
;MVGTATLQGEDPSNVFGREMASYVARNGRTPILSITASTTPKTSFFSEKKPRKQRIEDIAQIIEEEGGSCDLETLSIRTGLSPETLMKRYIPKDGVRRVYNPRVRKTRAENVDMVRAVLERGVRSIEELYRKTELRPSTIYYMCLENGIDYPVDAEPYPHRPKMDKGIEKGLTLKKIGRLENVSKQAAEQYVIYSGQYRAFRQKRLAVEMEEAAQMLAEDK
;
A
#
# COMPACT_ATOMS: atom_id res chain seq x y z
N MET A 1 -2.11 -37.96 -47.87
CA MET A 1 -1.43 -36.75 -48.40
C MET A 1 -0.87 -36.00 -47.21
N VAL A 2 0.47 -35.98 -47.07
CA VAL A 2 1.19 -35.33 -45.96
C VAL A 2 1.59 -33.94 -46.44
N GLY A 3 1.02 -32.89 -45.86
CA GLY A 3 1.40 -31.51 -46.15
C GLY A 3 2.55 -31.10 -45.24
N THR A 4 3.75 -30.92 -45.81
CA THR A 4 4.88 -30.30 -45.12
C THR A 4 4.73 -28.78 -45.18
N ALA A 5 4.47 -28.15 -44.03
CA ALA A 5 4.47 -26.70 -43.91
C ALA A 5 5.90 -26.21 -43.65
N THR A 6 6.51 -25.60 -44.66
CA THR A 6 7.77 -24.86 -44.57
C THR A 6 7.49 -23.49 -43.92
N LEU A 7 8.00 -23.26 -42.71
CA LEU A 7 7.99 -21.95 -42.07
C LEU A 7 9.16 -21.12 -42.62
N GLN A 8 8.88 -20.22 -43.55
CA GLN A 8 9.74 -19.07 -43.85
C GLN A 8 9.27 -17.88 -43.03
N GLY A 9 10.16 -17.32 -42.21
CA GLY A 9 9.91 -16.11 -41.43
C GLY A 9 10.69 -16.11 -40.11
N GLU A 10 11.99 -15.87 -40.17
CA GLU A 10 12.80 -15.61 -38.97
C GLU A 10 12.56 -14.16 -38.51
N ASP A 11 11.65 -13.98 -37.56
CA ASP A 11 11.55 -12.75 -36.78
C ASP A 11 12.51 -12.84 -35.58
N PRO A 12 13.61 -12.06 -35.53
CA PRO A 12 14.66 -12.21 -34.51
C PRO A 12 14.24 -11.74 -33.11
N SER A 13 13.05 -11.14 -32.94
CA SER A 13 12.52 -10.64 -31.67
C SER A 13 11.69 -11.66 -30.89
N ASN A 14 11.38 -12.83 -31.47
CA ASN A 14 10.51 -13.82 -30.84
C ASN A 14 11.30 -14.75 -29.90
N VAL A 15 11.66 -14.23 -28.72
CA VAL A 15 12.40 -14.95 -27.66
C VAL A 15 11.70 -16.25 -27.26
N PHE A 16 10.36 -16.27 -27.29
CA PHE A 16 9.54 -17.40 -26.89
C PHE A 16 9.67 -18.60 -27.86
N GLY A 17 9.81 -18.32 -29.17
CA GLY A 17 10.04 -19.36 -30.18
C GLY A 17 11.40 -20.05 -30.03
N ARG A 18 12.43 -19.30 -29.63
CA ARG A 18 13.79 -19.84 -29.41
C ARG A 18 13.88 -20.73 -28.16
N GLU A 19 13.19 -20.35 -27.08
CA GLU A 19 13.15 -21.17 -25.86
C GLU A 19 12.40 -22.49 -26.07
N MET A 20 11.29 -22.47 -26.81
CA MET A 20 10.53 -23.68 -27.13
C MET A 20 11.28 -24.62 -28.09
N ALA A 21 12.00 -24.08 -29.08
CA ALA A 21 12.85 -24.87 -29.97
C ALA A 21 14.01 -25.56 -29.20
N SER A 22 14.64 -24.84 -28.25
CA SER A 22 15.67 -25.42 -27.38
C SER A 22 15.13 -26.50 -26.43
N TYR A 23 13.88 -26.36 -25.97
CA TYR A 23 13.25 -27.35 -25.08
C TYR A 23 12.90 -28.66 -25.81
N VAL A 24 12.41 -28.57 -27.05
CA VAL A 24 12.09 -29.74 -27.88
C VAL A 24 13.37 -30.47 -28.33
N ALA A 25 14.44 -29.74 -28.66
CA ALA A 25 15.74 -30.32 -29.03
C ALA A 25 16.42 -31.08 -27.87
N ARG A 26 16.23 -30.64 -26.61
CA ARG A 26 16.84 -31.27 -25.43
C ARG A 26 16.12 -32.51 -24.94
N ASN A 27 14.80 -32.59 -25.12
CA ASN A 27 13.97 -33.58 -24.43
C ASN A 27 13.32 -34.63 -25.34
N GLY A 28 13.51 -34.54 -26.67
CA GLY A 28 13.10 -35.58 -27.63
C GLY A 28 11.62 -35.96 -27.62
N ARG A 29 10.76 -35.15 -26.98
CA ARG A 29 9.33 -35.40 -26.83
C ARG A 29 8.57 -34.21 -27.39
N THR A 30 7.82 -34.46 -28.46
CA THR A 30 6.79 -33.53 -28.91
C THR A 30 5.68 -33.48 -27.85
N PRO A 31 5.25 -32.28 -27.40
CA PRO A 31 4.13 -32.20 -26.48
C PRO A 31 2.84 -32.58 -27.23
N ILE A 32 2.22 -33.68 -26.82
CA ILE A 32 0.88 -34.07 -27.27
C ILE A 32 -0.11 -33.15 -26.56
N LEU A 33 -0.52 -32.07 -27.23
CA LEU A 33 -1.69 -31.29 -26.82
C LEU A 33 -2.93 -31.98 -27.42
N SER A 34 -3.54 -32.89 -26.66
CA SER A 34 -4.89 -33.37 -26.96
C SER A 34 -5.90 -32.29 -26.58
N ILE A 35 -6.24 -31.44 -27.56
CA ILE A 35 -7.35 -30.51 -27.44
C ILE A 35 -8.63 -31.31 -27.78
N THR A 36 -9.35 -31.75 -26.75
CA THR A 36 -10.74 -32.18 -26.93
C THR A 36 -11.59 -30.93 -27.18
N ALA A 37 -12.09 -30.81 -28.41
CA ALA A 37 -12.94 -29.69 -28.82
C ALA A 37 -14.29 -29.75 -28.08
N SER A 38 -14.44 -28.96 -27.03
CA SER A 38 -15.76 -28.62 -26.52
C SER A 38 -16.36 -27.53 -27.43
N THR A 39 -17.34 -27.91 -28.24
CA THR A 39 -18.16 -27.02 -29.05
C THR A 39 -19.04 -26.14 -28.18
N THR A 40 -18.44 -25.09 -27.61
CA THR A 40 -19.16 -23.86 -27.26
C THR A 40 -18.38 -22.71 -27.85
N PRO A 41 -19.01 -21.82 -28.64
CA PRO A 41 -18.31 -20.65 -29.17
C PRO A 41 -18.00 -19.73 -27.99
N LYS A 42 -16.78 -19.84 -27.45
CA LYS A 42 -16.20 -18.78 -26.64
C LYS A 42 -15.97 -17.61 -27.58
N THR A 43 -16.90 -16.69 -27.61
CA THR A 43 -16.72 -15.33 -28.13
C THR A 43 -15.63 -14.65 -27.31
N SER A 44 -14.37 -14.97 -27.61
CA SER A 44 -13.22 -14.20 -27.15
C SER A 44 -13.17 -12.90 -27.93
N PHE A 45 -14.07 -11.96 -27.59
CA PHE A 45 -13.87 -10.56 -27.91
C PHE A 45 -12.71 -10.08 -27.04
N PHE A 46 -11.50 -10.10 -27.61
CA PHE A 46 -10.38 -9.31 -27.10
C PHE A 46 -10.75 -7.83 -27.27
N SER A 47 -11.56 -7.30 -26.34
CA SER A 47 -11.68 -5.84 -26.18
C SER A 47 -10.56 -5.39 -25.26
N GLU A 48 -9.79 -4.41 -25.71
CA GLU A 48 -8.85 -3.68 -24.87
C GLU A 48 -9.55 -3.34 -23.57
N LYS A 49 -8.97 -3.78 -22.44
CA LYS A 49 -9.62 -3.63 -21.14
C LYS A 49 -9.60 -2.15 -20.75
N LYS A 50 -10.63 -1.40 -21.18
CA LYS A 50 -10.89 -0.01 -20.74
C LYS A 50 -10.69 0.08 -19.21
N PRO A 51 -10.00 1.11 -18.71
CA PRO A 51 -9.81 1.30 -17.29
C PRO A 51 -11.16 1.36 -16.58
N ARG A 52 -11.22 0.80 -15.36
CA ARG A 52 -12.49 0.59 -14.62
C ARG A 52 -13.30 1.89 -14.47
N LYS A 53 -12.62 3.03 -14.30
CA LYS A 53 -13.26 4.34 -14.16
C LYS A 53 -14.06 4.72 -15.40
N GLN A 54 -13.47 4.55 -16.57
CA GLN A 54 -14.10 4.87 -17.85
C GLN A 54 -15.30 3.95 -18.13
N ARG A 55 -15.24 2.68 -17.71
CA ARG A 55 -16.39 1.77 -17.81
C ARG A 55 -17.56 2.18 -16.90
N ILE A 56 -17.27 2.75 -15.73
CA ILE A 56 -18.31 3.27 -14.82
C ILE A 56 -19.00 4.50 -15.43
N GLU A 57 -18.21 5.37 -16.06
CA GLU A 57 -18.71 6.55 -16.78
C GLU A 57 -19.58 6.16 -17.98
N ASP A 58 -19.11 5.21 -18.81
CA ASP A 58 -19.87 4.66 -19.94
C ASP A 58 -21.23 4.06 -19.49
N ILE A 59 -21.24 3.30 -18.38
CA ILE A 59 -22.48 2.72 -17.82
C ILE A 59 -23.41 3.82 -17.30
N ALA A 60 -22.89 4.85 -16.65
CA ALA A 60 -23.70 5.94 -16.13
C ALA A 60 -24.36 6.74 -17.25
N GLN A 61 -23.63 7.00 -18.34
CA GLN A 61 -24.15 7.69 -19.52
C GLN A 61 -25.29 6.90 -20.19
N ILE A 62 -25.15 5.58 -20.30
CA ILE A 62 -26.22 4.71 -20.83
C ILE A 62 -27.48 4.78 -19.96
N ILE A 63 -27.34 4.82 -18.63
CA ILE A 63 -28.49 4.93 -17.72
C ILE A 63 -29.16 6.31 -17.84
N GLU A 64 -28.39 7.37 -18.03
CA GLU A 64 -28.92 8.73 -18.24
C GLU A 64 -29.64 8.86 -19.59
N GLU A 65 -29.15 8.23 -20.65
CA GLU A 65 -29.82 8.16 -21.97
C GLU A 65 -31.20 7.48 -21.89
N GLU A 66 -31.34 6.47 -21.03
CA GLU A 66 -32.58 5.70 -20.84
C GLU A 66 -33.54 6.33 -19.81
N GLY A 67 -33.36 7.62 -19.50
CA GLY A 67 -34.26 8.34 -18.58
C GLY A 67 -34.07 7.99 -17.10
N GLY A 68 -32.89 7.49 -16.71
CA GLY A 68 -32.52 7.26 -15.31
C GLY A 68 -32.86 5.87 -14.77
N SER A 69 -33.46 4.99 -15.58
CA SER A 69 -33.69 3.58 -15.24
C SER A 69 -33.41 2.71 -16.46
N CYS A 70 -32.41 1.84 -16.38
CA CYS A 70 -32.04 0.94 -17.46
C CYS A 70 -32.06 -0.51 -16.97
N ASP A 71 -32.74 -1.38 -17.72
CA ASP A 71 -32.81 -2.81 -17.41
C ASP A 71 -31.45 -3.48 -17.53
N LEU A 72 -31.21 -4.48 -16.67
CA LEU A 72 -29.92 -5.12 -16.52
C LEU A 72 -29.49 -5.91 -17.77
N GLU A 73 -30.46 -6.40 -18.54
CA GLU A 73 -30.24 -7.06 -19.84
C GLU A 73 -29.78 -6.06 -20.90
N THR A 74 -30.41 -4.87 -20.96
CA THR A 74 -30.04 -3.78 -21.86
C THR A 74 -28.62 -3.28 -21.59
N LEU A 75 -28.26 -3.12 -20.31
CA LEU A 75 -26.88 -2.78 -19.91
C LEU A 75 -25.88 -3.87 -20.28
N SER A 76 -26.24 -5.13 -20.12
CA SER A 76 -25.39 -6.27 -20.49
C SER A 76 -25.08 -6.28 -21.99
N ILE A 77 -26.09 -6.03 -22.82
CA ILE A 77 -25.95 -5.98 -24.28
C ILE A 77 -25.06 -4.81 -24.70
N ARG A 78 -25.31 -3.60 -24.17
CA ARG A 78 -24.55 -2.39 -24.58
C ARG A 78 -23.12 -2.37 -24.06
N THR A 79 -22.86 -2.94 -22.89
CA THR A 79 -21.52 -2.91 -22.27
C THR A 79 -20.68 -4.16 -22.57
N GLY A 80 -21.31 -5.23 -23.07
CA GLY A 80 -20.68 -6.54 -23.25
C GLY A 80 -20.26 -7.21 -21.92
N LEU A 81 -20.78 -6.73 -20.79
CA LEU A 81 -20.49 -7.28 -19.46
C LEU A 81 -21.62 -8.21 -19.04
N SER A 82 -21.28 -9.36 -18.43
CA SER A 82 -22.32 -10.25 -17.93
C SER A 82 -23.18 -9.57 -16.85
N PRO A 83 -24.49 -9.91 -16.76
CA PRO A 83 -25.40 -9.39 -15.73
C PRO A 83 -24.82 -9.53 -14.31
N GLU A 84 -24.22 -10.67 -14.03
CA GLU A 84 -23.56 -10.96 -12.75
C GLU A 84 -22.38 -10.03 -12.47
N THR A 85 -21.60 -9.67 -13.51
CA THR A 85 -20.47 -8.74 -13.38
C THR A 85 -20.95 -7.31 -13.13
N LEU A 86 -22.02 -6.90 -13.79
CA LEU A 86 -22.67 -5.60 -13.58
C LEU A 86 -23.17 -5.48 -12.14
N MET A 87 -23.91 -6.47 -11.64
CA MET A 87 -24.41 -6.51 -10.25
C MET A 87 -23.31 -6.58 -9.20
N LYS A 88 -22.21 -7.31 -9.44
CA LYS A 88 -21.15 -7.47 -8.42
C LYS A 88 -20.20 -6.28 -8.34
N ARG A 89 -19.94 -5.61 -9.46
CA ARG A 89 -18.82 -4.64 -9.54
C ARG A 89 -19.23 -3.19 -9.77
N TYR A 90 -20.42 -2.97 -10.32
CA TYR A 90 -20.83 -1.68 -10.85
C TYR A 90 -22.17 -1.20 -10.30
N ILE A 91 -23.12 -2.10 -10.06
CA ILE A 91 -24.44 -1.79 -9.48
C ILE A 91 -24.42 -2.18 -7.99
N PRO A 92 -24.47 -1.24 -7.04
CA PRO A 92 -24.54 -1.57 -5.62
C PRO A 92 -25.87 -2.27 -5.28
N LYS A 93 -25.81 -3.29 -4.40
CA LYS A 93 -26.96 -4.14 -4.02
C LYS A 93 -28.17 -3.39 -3.45
N ASP A 94 -27.98 -2.15 -3.00
CA ASP A 94 -28.98 -1.39 -2.27
C ASP A 94 -29.68 -0.32 -3.14
N GLY A 95 -29.42 -0.29 -4.46
CA GLY A 95 -29.96 0.75 -5.38
C GLY A 95 -29.40 2.16 -5.16
N VAL A 96 -28.78 2.41 -4.01
CA VAL A 96 -28.07 3.65 -3.70
C VAL A 96 -26.71 3.61 -4.36
N ARG A 97 -26.53 4.44 -5.40
CA ARG A 97 -25.23 4.80 -5.99
C ARG A 97 -24.29 5.10 -4.82
N ARG A 98 -23.42 4.15 -4.45
CA ARG A 98 -22.22 4.47 -3.69
C ARG A 98 -21.38 5.24 -4.68
N VAL A 99 -21.70 6.54 -4.85
CA VAL A 99 -20.71 7.52 -5.24
C VAL A 99 -19.52 7.14 -4.38
N TYR A 100 -18.46 6.64 -5.01
CA TYR A 100 -17.19 6.49 -4.35
C TYR A 100 -16.91 7.91 -3.88
N ASN A 101 -17.32 8.24 -2.65
CA ASN A 101 -17.08 9.52 -2.07
C ASN A 101 -15.59 9.45 -1.83
N PRO A 102 -14.77 9.98 -2.76
CA PRO A 102 -13.35 9.94 -2.57
C PRO A 102 -13.19 10.94 -1.46
N ARG A 103 -13.27 10.51 -0.19
CA ARG A 103 -13.08 11.35 1.00
C ARG A 103 -12.04 12.36 0.58
N VAL A 104 -12.48 13.60 0.34
CA VAL A 104 -11.71 14.57 -0.45
C VAL A 104 -10.33 14.52 0.14
N ARG A 105 -9.39 13.89 -0.57
CA ARG A 105 -8.10 13.56 0.04
C ARG A 105 -7.49 14.92 0.24
N LYS A 106 -7.48 15.39 1.49
CA LYS A 106 -6.95 16.71 1.81
C LYS A 106 -5.59 16.79 1.17
N THR A 107 -5.39 17.83 0.37
CA THR A 107 -4.12 17.99 -0.32
C THR A 107 -3.00 18.11 0.71
N ARG A 108 -1.75 17.84 0.31
CA ARG A 108 -0.62 17.95 1.24
C ARG A 108 -0.55 19.37 1.85
N ALA A 109 -0.84 20.39 1.06
CA ALA A 109 -0.93 21.78 1.50
C ALA A 109 -2.01 21.98 2.59
N GLU A 110 -3.23 21.51 2.36
CA GLU A 110 -4.31 21.59 3.35
C GLU A 110 -3.96 20.90 4.67
N ASN A 111 -3.24 19.78 4.61
CA ASN A 111 -2.77 19.09 5.82
C ASN A 111 -1.71 19.89 6.58
N VAL A 112 -0.80 20.56 5.87
CA VAL A 112 0.20 21.45 6.48
C VAL A 112 -0.48 22.65 7.14
N ASP A 113 -1.47 23.25 6.47
CA ASP A 113 -2.23 24.38 7.02
C ASP A 113 -3.02 23.99 8.26
N MET A 114 -3.62 22.79 8.29
CA MET A 114 -4.25 22.25 9.49
C MET A 114 -3.26 22.08 10.64
N VAL A 115 -2.08 21.51 10.38
CA VAL A 115 -1.05 21.33 11.41
C VAL A 115 -0.62 22.69 11.95
N ARG A 116 -0.38 23.68 11.08
CA ARG A 116 -0.02 25.04 11.48
C ARG A 116 -1.12 25.69 12.32
N ALA A 117 -2.38 25.62 11.89
CA ALA A 117 -3.52 26.17 12.63
C ALA A 117 -3.69 25.52 14.01
N VAL A 118 -3.38 24.24 14.16
CA VAL A 118 -3.44 23.53 15.44
C VAL A 118 -2.29 23.97 16.36
N LEU A 119 -1.10 24.18 15.82
CA LEU A 119 0.06 24.68 16.56
C LEU A 119 -0.11 26.15 16.99
N GLU A 120 -0.68 27.00 16.14
CA GLU A 120 -0.99 28.40 16.44
C GLU A 120 -1.99 28.54 17.60
N ARG A 121 -2.88 27.55 17.78
CA ARG A 121 -3.77 27.47 18.95
C ARG A 121 -3.05 27.08 20.24
N GLY A 122 -1.73 26.92 20.21
CA GLY A 122 -0.90 26.60 21.38
C GLY A 122 -0.82 25.11 21.72
N VAL A 123 -1.31 24.22 20.85
CA VAL A 123 -1.19 22.77 21.07
C VAL A 123 0.27 22.37 20.96
N ARG A 124 0.83 21.85 22.05
CA ARG A 124 2.20 21.33 22.09
C ARG A 124 2.28 19.81 22.21
N SER A 125 1.19 19.09 22.48
CA SER A 125 1.21 17.63 22.53
C SER A 125 1.05 16.98 21.16
N ILE A 126 1.92 16.00 20.85
CA ILE A 126 1.84 15.17 19.64
C ILE A 126 0.52 14.40 19.60
N GLU A 127 0.03 13.92 20.74
CA GLU A 127 -1.22 13.16 20.80
C GLU A 127 -2.43 14.04 20.50
N GLU A 128 -2.45 15.27 21.04
CA GLU A 128 -3.50 16.24 20.70
C GLU A 128 -3.45 16.65 19.23
N LEU A 129 -2.26 16.81 18.66
CA LEU A 129 -2.06 17.05 17.24
C LEU A 129 -2.63 15.92 16.39
N TYR A 130 -2.34 14.66 16.74
CA TYR A 130 -2.93 13.49 16.08
C TYR A 130 -4.47 13.52 16.18
N ARG A 131 -5.03 13.77 17.37
CA ARG A 131 -6.50 13.78 17.57
C ARG A 131 -7.18 14.88 16.77
N LYS A 132 -6.56 16.06 16.64
CA LYS A 132 -7.15 17.21 15.93
C LYS A 132 -6.96 17.16 14.41
N THR A 133 -5.84 16.61 13.94
CA THR A 133 -5.52 16.58 12.51
C THR A 133 -5.90 15.26 11.84
N GLU A 134 -6.11 14.19 12.62
CA GLU A 134 -6.24 12.80 12.16
C GLU A 134 -5.03 12.31 11.34
N LEU A 135 -3.89 13.00 11.45
CA LEU A 135 -2.65 12.66 10.75
C LEU A 135 -1.73 11.85 11.67
N ARG A 136 -1.08 10.83 11.12
CA ARG A 136 -0.11 10.02 11.88
C ARG A 136 1.03 10.91 12.40
N PRO A 137 1.54 10.68 13.63
CA PRO A 137 2.66 11.46 14.18
C PRO A 137 3.89 11.50 13.27
N SER A 138 4.22 10.40 12.61
CA SER A 138 5.32 10.35 11.64
C SER A 138 5.08 11.28 10.44
N THR A 139 3.84 11.34 9.94
CA THR A 139 3.45 12.24 8.86
C THR A 139 3.53 13.70 9.30
N ILE A 140 3.06 14.02 10.50
CA ILE A 140 3.15 15.37 11.08
C ILE A 140 4.62 15.77 11.22
N TYR A 141 5.47 14.88 11.73
CA TYR A 141 6.91 15.12 11.87
C TYR A 141 7.56 15.48 10.52
N TYR A 142 7.35 14.67 9.48
CA TYR A 142 7.91 14.97 8.16
C TYR A 142 7.34 16.26 7.56
N MET A 143 6.04 16.52 7.74
CA MET A 143 5.42 17.77 7.29
C MET A 143 6.04 18.98 8.00
N CYS A 144 6.27 18.91 9.30
CA CYS A 144 6.90 19.98 10.05
C CYS A 144 8.35 20.20 9.60
N LEU A 145 9.12 19.11 9.46
CA LEU A 145 10.51 19.14 9.00
C LEU A 145 10.66 19.79 7.62
N GLU A 146 9.83 19.39 6.66
CA GLU A 146 9.91 19.90 5.29
C GLU A 146 9.44 21.35 5.14
N ASN A 147 8.54 21.81 6.01
CA ASN A 147 7.93 23.15 5.90
C ASN A 147 8.48 24.14 6.94
N GLY A 148 9.55 23.78 7.66
CA GLY A 148 10.19 24.64 8.68
C GLY A 148 9.26 24.99 9.84
N ILE A 149 8.30 24.13 10.16
CA ILE A 149 7.37 24.32 11.27
C ILE A 149 8.00 23.70 12.52
N ASP A 150 7.98 24.42 13.64
CA ASP A 150 8.43 23.89 14.93
C ASP A 150 7.58 22.69 15.33
N TYR A 151 8.18 21.50 15.21
CA TYR A 151 7.56 20.28 15.67
C TYR A 151 7.60 20.25 17.20
N PRO A 152 6.45 20.12 17.87
CA PRO A 152 6.46 20.02 19.31
C PRO A 152 7.21 18.78 19.76
N VAL A 153 8.21 18.99 20.60
CA VAL A 153 8.97 17.91 21.25
C VAL A 153 8.30 17.60 22.58
N ASP A 154 7.02 17.24 22.55
CA ASP A 154 6.42 16.58 23.70
C ASP A 154 6.84 15.12 23.64
N ALA A 155 8.02 14.85 24.19
CA ALA A 155 8.46 13.50 24.54
C ALA A 155 7.64 13.02 25.74
N GLU A 156 6.32 13.02 25.65
CA GLU A 156 5.51 12.42 26.70
C GLU A 156 5.57 10.89 26.57
N PRO A 157 5.93 10.18 27.64
CA PRO A 157 5.80 8.73 27.70
C PRO A 157 4.34 8.33 27.43
N TYR A 158 4.11 7.40 26.49
CA TYR A 158 2.76 6.89 26.29
C TYR A 158 2.30 6.26 27.60
N PRO A 159 1.15 6.66 28.18
CA PRO A 159 0.71 6.17 29.48
C PRO A 159 0.51 4.64 29.51
N HIS A 160 0.40 4.01 28.34
CA HIS A 160 0.08 2.60 28.18
C HIS A 160 1.30 1.66 28.28
N ARG A 161 2.56 2.15 28.25
CA ARG A 161 3.76 1.30 28.22
C ARG A 161 4.94 1.81 29.09
N PRO A 162 4.72 2.05 30.39
CA PRO A 162 5.71 2.66 31.28
C PRO A 162 7.01 1.86 31.42
N LYS A 163 7.00 0.53 31.20
CA LYS A 163 8.24 -0.26 31.25
C LYS A 163 9.13 0.01 30.04
N MET A 164 8.56 0.34 28.88
CA MET A 164 9.34 0.67 27.70
C MET A 164 10.01 2.03 27.86
N ASP A 165 9.31 3.02 28.42
CA ASP A 165 9.88 4.33 28.73
C ASP A 165 11.05 4.23 29.71
N LYS A 166 10.89 3.45 30.79
CA LYS A 166 12.01 3.14 31.72
C LYS A 166 13.19 2.46 31.01
N GLY A 167 12.92 1.64 30.00
CA GLY A 167 13.96 1.01 29.19
C GLY A 167 14.71 2.00 28.30
N ILE A 168 13.99 3.00 27.78
CA ILE A 168 14.55 4.09 26.96
C ILE A 168 15.41 5.02 27.82
N GLU A 169 14.92 5.42 29.00
CA GLU A 169 15.67 6.24 29.96
C GLU A 169 16.99 5.61 30.38
N LYS A 170 16.99 4.28 30.58
CA LYS A 170 18.18 3.48 30.89
C LYS A 170 19.11 3.24 29.71
N GLY A 171 18.77 3.69 28.50
CA GLY A 171 19.58 3.43 27.30
C GLY A 171 19.68 1.94 26.97
N LEU A 172 18.65 1.14 27.23
CA LEU A 172 18.66 -0.28 26.85
C LEU A 172 18.54 -0.44 25.33
N THR A 173 19.03 -1.55 24.79
CA THR A 173 18.83 -1.85 23.36
C THR A 173 17.36 -2.13 23.06
N LEU A 174 16.90 -1.84 21.83
CA LEU A 174 15.51 -2.09 21.40
C LEU A 174 15.05 -3.54 21.66
N LYS A 175 15.96 -4.51 21.54
CA LYS A 175 15.69 -5.91 21.86
C LYS A 175 15.41 -6.12 23.34
N LYS A 176 16.17 -5.48 24.24
CA LYS A 176 15.95 -5.53 25.69
C LYS A 176 14.66 -4.79 26.07
N ILE A 177 14.38 -3.64 25.45
CA ILE A 177 13.14 -2.89 25.65
C ILE A 177 11.92 -3.73 25.27
N GLY A 178 11.95 -4.38 24.11
CA GLY A 178 10.84 -5.25 23.67
C GLY A 178 10.58 -6.41 24.64
N ARG A 179 11.63 -6.98 25.24
CA ARG A 179 11.49 -8.04 26.25
C ARG A 179 10.78 -7.59 27.53
N LEU A 180 10.85 -6.31 27.91
CA LEU A 180 10.19 -5.80 29.13
C LEU A 180 8.65 -5.92 29.08
N GLU A 181 8.08 -5.88 27.88
CA GLU A 181 6.64 -5.96 27.64
C GLU A 181 6.27 -7.10 26.68
N ASN A 182 7.14 -8.11 26.53
CA ASN A 182 6.92 -9.26 25.65
C ASN A 182 6.52 -8.89 24.20
N VAL A 183 7.13 -7.83 23.64
CA VAL A 183 6.92 -7.41 22.25
C VAL A 183 8.17 -7.63 21.41
N SER A 184 7.97 -7.68 20.09
CA SER A 184 9.07 -7.81 19.14
C SER A 184 9.96 -6.57 19.14
N LYS A 185 11.21 -6.73 18.67
CA LYS A 185 12.14 -5.60 18.46
C LYS A 185 11.51 -4.51 17.57
N GLN A 186 10.80 -4.91 16.50
CA GLN A 186 10.15 -3.99 15.57
C GLN A 186 9.01 -3.22 16.24
N ALA A 187 8.23 -3.86 17.12
CA ALA A 187 7.21 -3.16 17.89
C ALA A 187 7.83 -2.15 18.87
N ALA A 188 8.97 -2.48 19.48
CA ALA A 188 9.71 -1.55 20.32
C ALA A 188 10.28 -0.36 19.52
N GLU A 189 10.78 -0.61 18.31
CA GLU A 189 11.25 0.42 17.39
C GLU A 189 10.12 1.35 16.94
N GLN A 190 8.99 0.78 16.52
CA GLN A 190 7.80 1.54 16.16
C GLN A 190 7.31 2.40 17.33
N TYR A 191 7.30 1.85 18.54
CA TYR A 191 6.95 2.62 19.73
C TYR A 191 7.85 3.85 19.90
N VAL A 192 9.17 3.66 19.91
CA VAL A 192 10.16 4.75 20.08
C VAL A 192 10.03 5.82 18.99
N ILE A 193 9.74 5.41 17.76
CA ILE A 193 9.56 6.33 16.62
C ILE A 193 8.25 7.10 16.78
N TYR A 194 7.14 6.40 17.01
CA TYR A 194 5.81 7.00 17.05
C TYR A 194 5.58 7.82 18.33
N SER A 195 6.30 7.53 19.42
CA SER A 195 6.28 8.33 20.65
C SER A 195 7.11 9.60 20.58
N GLY A 196 7.85 9.82 19.49
CA GLY A 196 8.77 10.96 19.37
C GLY A 196 10.02 10.86 20.25
N GLN A 197 10.19 9.77 21.02
CA GLN A 197 11.33 9.59 21.93
C GLN A 197 12.62 9.12 21.24
N TYR A 198 12.61 8.96 19.91
CA TYR A 198 13.76 8.46 19.15
C TYR A 198 15.06 9.22 19.40
N ARG A 199 15.00 10.55 19.50
CA ARG A 199 16.20 11.37 19.76
C ARG A 199 16.76 11.14 21.16
N ALA A 200 15.91 11.14 22.17
CA ALA A 200 16.28 10.87 23.55
C ALA A 200 16.88 9.46 23.69
N PHE A 201 16.23 8.46 23.06
CA PHE A 201 16.73 7.09 22.97
C PHE A 201 18.15 7.03 22.38
N ARG A 202 18.40 7.69 21.24
CA ARG A 202 19.73 7.68 20.59
C ARG A 202 20.80 8.35 21.46
N GLN A 203 20.48 9.46 22.10
CA GLN A 203 21.41 10.15 23.00
C GLN A 203 21.78 9.28 24.20
N LYS A 204 20.79 8.64 24.84
CA LYS A 204 21.04 7.72 25.96
C LYS A 204 21.84 6.49 25.54
N ARG A 205 21.56 5.92 24.35
CA ARG A 205 22.34 4.80 23.81
C ARG A 205 23.80 5.16 23.59
N LEU A 206 24.06 6.33 23.00
CA LEU A 206 25.41 6.80 22.75
C LEU A 206 26.18 6.97 24.07
N ALA A 207 25.54 7.55 25.10
CA ALA A 207 26.17 7.71 26.41
C ALA A 207 26.57 6.36 27.04
N VAL A 208 25.67 5.37 27.01
CA VAL A 208 25.96 4.03 27.53
C VAL A 208 27.08 3.35 26.73
N GLU A 209 27.07 3.47 25.40
CA GLU A 209 28.14 2.90 24.56
C GLU A 209 29.50 3.53 24.84
N MET A 210 29.55 4.84 25.13
CA MET A 210 30.77 5.52 25.55
C MET A 210 31.26 5.06 26.93
N GLU A 211 30.34 4.86 27.89
CA GLU A 211 30.68 4.33 29.21
C GLU A 211 31.21 2.89 29.13
N GLU A 212 30.56 2.02 28.35
CA GLU A 212 31.00 0.64 28.11
C GLU A 212 32.39 0.60 27.44
N ALA A 213 32.63 1.46 26.46
CA ALA A 213 33.94 1.57 25.80
C ALA A 213 35.04 2.08 26.74
N ALA A 214 34.72 3.05 27.60
CA ALA A 214 35.66 3.57 28.60
C ALA A 214 36.03 2.51 29.65
N GLN A 215 35.08 1.66 30.04
CA GLN A 215 35.33 0.54 30.96
C GLN A 215 36.28 -0.49 30.34
N MET A 216 36.06 -0.91 29.09
CA MET A 216 36.96 -1.88 28.45
C MET A 216 38.39 -1.35 28.33
N LEU A 217 38.57 -0.06 27.99
CA LEU A 217 39.90 0.57 27.96
C LEU A 217 40.58 0.69 29.33
N ALA A 218 39.80 0.66 30.42
CA ALA A 218 40.32 0.69 31.78
C ALA A 218 40.71 -0.70 32.28
N GLU A 219 40.03 -1.76 31.83
CA GLU A 219 40.35 -3.16 32.17
C GLU A 219 41.59 -3.67 31.43
N ASP A 220 41.94 -3.08 30.28
CA ASP A 220 43.14 -3.42 29.50
C ASP A 220 44.44 -2.77 30.03
N LYS A 221 44.40 -1.96 31.10
CA LYS A 221 45.56 -1.29 31.73
C LYS A 221 45.96 -1.94 33.04
#